data_AF-A0A7W9URZ6-F1
#
_entry.id   AF-A0A7W9URZ6-F1
#
_cell.length_a   1.000
_cell.length_b   1.000
_cell.length_c   1.000
_cell.angle_alpha   90.00
_cell.angle_beta   90.00
_cell.angle_gamma   90.00
#
_symmetry.space_group_name_H-M   'P 1'
#
loop_
_entity.id
_entity.type
_entity.pdbx_description
1 polymer ?
#
loop_
_entity_poly.entity_id
_entity_poly.type
_entity_poly.pdbx_seq_one_letter_code
_entity_poly.pdbx_strand_id
1 'polypeptide(L)' 'MVTARDDVDPFAAMESLRAALDQARIVLPSLGVDAGSPALGLVELGRVRADVAMRLAKALRRGGDE' A
#
# COMPACT_ATOMS: atom_id res chain seq x y z
N MET A 1 16.59 -18.27 1.07
CA MET A 1 16.65 -17.82 2.47
C MET A 1 15.54 -16.81 2.65
N VAL A 2 14.34 -17.25 3.01
CA VAL A 2 13.22 -16.36 3.32
C VAL A 2 13.59 -15.73 4.65
N THR A 3 13.94 -14.45 4.62
CA THR A 3 14.23 -13.66 5.82
C THR A 3 13.00 -13.75 6.73
N ALA A 4 13.23 -13.89 8.04
CA ALA A 4 12.18 -13.83 9.04
C ALA A 4 11.18 -12.74 8.64
N ARG A 5 9.88 -13.04 8.65
CA ARG A 5 8.86 -12.00 8.58
C ARG A 5 9.25 -10.97 9.63
N ASP A 6 9.74 -9.82 9.19
CA ASP A 6 9.69 -8.65 10.05
C ASP A 6 8.23 -8.57 10.51
N ASP A 7 8.01 -8.56 11.83
CA ASP A 7 6.71 -8.30 12.45
C ASP A 7 6.32 -6.84 12.15
N VAL A 8 6.14 -6.54 10.86
CA VAL A 8 5.66 -5.25 10.40
C VAL A 8 4.19 -5.23 10.76
N ASP A 9 3.86 -4.38 11.72
CA ASP A 9 2.48 -4.15 12.10
C ASP A 9 1.68 -3.71 10.87
N PRO A 10 0.64 -4.46 10.47
CA PRO A 10 -0.07 -4.22 9.23
C PRO A 10 -0.80 -2.87 9.24
N PHE A 11 -1.18 -2.38 10.43
CA PHE A 11 -1.79 -1.05 10.57
C PHE A 11 -0.76 0.06 10.34
N ALA A 12 0.44 -0.06 10.91
CA ALA A 12 1.55 0.86 10.66
C ALA A 12 1.99 0.85 9.18
N ALA A 13 2.01 -0.32 8.53
CA ALA A 13 2.27 -0.43 7.10
C ALA A 13 1.18 0.26 6.26
N MET A 14 -0.09 0.03 6.60
CA MET A 14 -1.24 0.65 5.94
C MET A 14 -1.23 2.18 6.07
N GLU A 15 -0.93 2.71 7.25
CA GLU A 15 -0.86 4.17 7.48
C GLU A 15 0.35 4.80 6.79
N SER A 16 1.50 4.11 6.76
CA SER A 16 2.66 4.56 6.00
C SER A 16 2.36 4.63 4.50
N LEU A 17 1.66 3.62 3.98
CA LEU A 17 1.21 3.60 2.58
C LEU A 17 0.18 4.70 2.31
N ARG A 18 -0.78 4.92 3.20
CA ARG A 18 -1.75 6.02 3.12
C ARG A 18 -1.04 7.37 2.99
N ALA A 19 -0.06 7.64 3.85
CA ALA A 19 0.71 8.88 3.82
C ALA A 19 1.46 9.07 2.48
N ALA A 20 2.07 8.01 1.94
CA ALA A 20 2.76 8.08 0.64
C ALA A 20 1.78 8.34 -0.53
N LEU A 21 0.61 7.72 -0.51
CA LEU A 21 -0.43 7.94 -1.51
C LEU A 21 -0.98 9.37 -1.45
N ASP A 22 -1.17 9.92 -0.24
CA ASP A 22 -1.61 11.30 -0.05
C ASP A 22 -0.60 12.31 -0.61
N GLN A 23 0.71 12.06 -0.46
CA GLN A 23 1.75 12.88 -1.10
C GLN A 23 1.64 12.88 -2.64
N ALA A 24 1.17 11.77 -3.22
CA ALA A 24 0.87 11.65 -4.65
C ALA A 24 -0.53 12.17 -5.04
N ARG A 25 -1.31 12.70 -4.09
CA ARG A 25 -2.73 13.09 -4.25
C ARG A 25 -3.60 11.93 -4.74
N ILE A 26 -3.33 10.72 -4.27
CA ILE A 26 -4.07 9.50 -4.56
C ILE A 26 -4.82 9.09 -3.30
N VAL A 27 -6.14 8.96 -3.40
CA VAL A 27 -6.98 8.46 -2.30
C VAL A 27 -7.55 7.11 -2.70
N LEU A 28 -7.33 6.10 -1.85
CA LEU A 28 -7.89 4.76 -2.00
C LEU A 28 -8.92 4.50 -0.87
N PRO A 29 -10.23 4.61 -1.14
CA PRO A 29 -11.26 4.45 -0.12
C PRO A 29 -11.30 3.05 0.51
N SER A 30 -10.82 2.05 -0.22
CA SER A 30 -10.77 0.65 0.20
C SER A 30 -9.45 0.26 0.89
N LEU A 31 -8.53 1.21 1.11
CA LEU A 31 -7.26 0.92 1.77
C LEU A 31 -7.51 0.51 3.23
N GLY A 32 -7.06 -0.69 3.59
CA GLY A 32 -7.31 -1.28 4.90
C GLY A 32 -6.33 -2.40 5.23
N VAL A 33 -6.35 -2.89 6.46
CA VAL A 33 -5.71 -4.16 6.81
C VAL A 33 -6.62 -5.30 6.38
N ASP A 34 -6.06 -6.34 5.77
CA ASP A 34 -6.82 -7.54 5.41
C ASP A 34 -7.30 -8.26 6.68
N ALA A 35 -8.62 -8.39 6.82
CA ALA A 35 -9.23 -9.16 7.89
C ALA A 35 -9.39 -10.66 7.55
N GLY A 36 -9.30 -11.03 6.26
CA GLY A 36 -9.51 -12.40 5.78
C GLY A 36 -8.37 -13.34 6.14
N SER A 37 -7.14 -12.83 6.21
CA SER A 37 -5.94 -13.60 6.51
C SER A 37 -5.04 -12.91 7.55
N PRO A 38 -5.47 -12.78 8.82
CA PRO A 38 -4.74 -12.02 9.84
C PRO A 38 -3.31 -12.51 10.07
N ALA A 39 -3.09 -13.82 9.98
CA ALA A 39 -1.77 -14.45 10.12
C ALA A 39 -0.79 -14.10 8.98
N LEU A 40 -1.26 -13.43 7.91
CA LEU A 40 -0.44 -13.00 6.79
C LEU A 40 0.00 -11.53 6.87
N GLY A 41 -0.64 -10.72 7.72
CA GLY A 41 -0.31 -9.29 7.89
C GLY A 41 -0.48 -8.47 6.61
N LEU A 42 -1.51 -8.77 5.80
CA LEU A 42 -1.69 -8.13 4.50
C LEU A 42 -2.38 -6.77 4.61
N VAL A 43 -2.09 -5.88 3.65
CA VAL A 43 -2.80 -4.62 3.43
C VAL A 43 -3.68 -4.77 2.18
N GLU A 44 -4.99 -4.57 2.33
CA GLU A 44 -5.93 -4.53 1.22
C GLU A 44 -5.87 -3.15 0.54
N LEU A 45 -5.62 -3.14 -0.78
CA LEU A 45 -5.58 -1.92 -1.59
C LEU A 45 -6.92 -1.61 -2.27
N GLY A 46 -7.75 -2.65 -2.45
CA GLY A 46 -9.04 -2.60 -3.14
C GLY A 46 -8.98 -2.33 -4.64
N ARG A 47 -10.10 -1.87 -5.19
CA ARG A 47 -10.25 -1.53 -6.62
C ARG A 47 -10.07 -0.04 -6.83
N VAL A 48 -9.33 0.33 -7.87
CA VAL A 48 -9.01 1.72 -8.20
C VAL A 48 -9.52 2.06 -9.60
N ARG A 49 -9.85 3.35 -9.82
CA ARG A 49 -10.19 3.83 -11.17
C ARG A 49 -8.95 3.81 -12.06
N ALA A 50 -9.13 3.62 -13.36
CA ALA A 50 -8.01 3.49 -14.31
C ALA A 50 -7.08 4.71 -14.34
N ASP A 51 -7.62 5.93 -14.20
CA ASP A 51 -6.85 7.17 -14.10
C ASP A 51 -5.98 7.22 -12.84
N VAL A 52 -6.51 6.72 -11.72
CA VAL A 52 -5.78 6.60 -10.46
C VAL A 52 -4.68 5.54 -10.57
N ALA A 53 -4.94 4.40 -11.21
CA ALA A 53 -3.91 3.38 -11.47
C ALA A 53 -2.73 3.94 -12.28
N MET A 54 -3.01 4.76 -13.30
CA MET A 54 -1.96 5.42 -14.09
C MET A 54 -1.14 6.41 -13.26
N ARG A 55 -1.78 7.18 -12.37
CA ARG A 55 -1.10 8.09 -11.44
C ARG A 55 -0.25 7.33 -10.43
N LEU A 56 -0.76 6.23 -9.88
CA LEU A 56 -0.04 5.34 -8.97
C LEU A 56 1.21 4.78 -9.64
N ALA A 57 1.07 4.25 -10.85
CA ALA A 57 2.22 3.73 -11.61
C ALA A 57 3.29 4.79 -11.87
N LYS A 58 2.89 6.06 -12.09
CA LYS A 58 3.83 7.18 -12.23
C LYS A 58 4.52 7.52 -10.90
N ALA A 59 3.78 7.53 -9.79
CA ALA A 59 4.33 7.80 -8.46
C ALA A 59 5.36 6.74 -8.06
N LEU A 60 5.03 5.44 -8.25
CA LEU A 60 5.92 4.33 -7.94
C LEU A 60 7.22 4.36 -8.75
N ARG A 61 7.16 4.67 -10.05
CA ARG A 61 8.37 4.80 -10.87
C ARG A 61 9.31 5.90 -10.37
N ARG A 62 8.76 7.03 -9.92
CA ARG A 62 9.57 8.16 -9.44
C ARG A 62 10.28 7.87 -8.11
N GLY A 63 9.74 6.98 -7.28
CA GLY A 63 10.34 6.59 -6.00
C GLY A 63 11.34 5.44 -6.10
N GLY A 64 11.51 4.81 -7.26
CA GLY A 64 12.43 3.69 -7.48
C GLY A 64 13.79 4.06 -8.09
N ASP A 65 14.01 5.35 -8.36
CA ASP A 65 15.26 5.88 -8.92
C ASP A 65 16.21 6.43 -7.82
N GLU A 66 16.05 6.00 -6.56
CA GLU A 66 16.89 6.37 -5.41
C GLU A 66 17.58 5.13 -4.80
#